data_AF-A0A422N870-F1
#
_entry.id   AF-A0A422N870-F1
#
_cell.length_a   1.000
_cell.length_b   1.000
_cell.length_c   1.000
_cell.angle_alpha   90.00
_cell.angle_beta   90.00
_cell.angle_gamma   90.00
#
_symmetry.space_group_name_H-M   'P 1'
#
loop_
_entity.id
_entity.type
_entity.pdbx_description
1 polymer ?
#
loop_
_entity_poly.entity_id
_entity_poly.type
_entity_poly.pdbx_seq_one_letter_code
_entity_poly.pdbx_strand_id
1 'polypeptide(L)'
;MLHLSAVWRKNPVVFKQGQGMFSHQLKRLLQKKSIHRYNWDPLPMYDPRKLVHANRRVDTETWQEKYDPHWDERAHLVPDQVYHHVPVPPEYKDAYWWRDLQARRVQCPVEWVSHRMYNKGDRQRYDFQDLAFRKKFEYSYEEVVQNAKDMRS
;
A
#
# COMPACT_ATOMS: atom_id res chain seq x y z
N MET A 1 19.07 -2.61 6.90
CA MET A 1 19.71 -3.70 6.11
C MET A 1 20.23 -3.27 4.74
N LEU A 2 19.57 -2.36 3.99
CA LEU A 2 20.02 -1.96 2.62
C LEU A 2 21.39 -1.24 2.54
N HIS A 3 21.78 -0.50 3.59
CA HIS A 3 23.09 0.18 3.58
C HIS A 3 24.27 -0.80 3.56
N LEU A 4 24.17 -1.89 4.32
CA LEU A 4 25.22 -2.91 4.36
C LEU A 4 25.35 -3.62 3.01
N SER A 5 24.23 -3.96 2.36
CA SER A 5 24.28 -4.59 1.03
C SER A 5 24.82 -3.65 -0.06
N ALA A 6 24.52 -2.35 0.00
CA ALA A 6 25.07 -1.38 -0.95
C ALA A 6 26.59 -1.20 -0.81
N VAL A 7 27.10 -1.13 0.42
CA VAL A 7 28.54 -1.09 0.73
C VAL A 7 29.20 -2.39 0.27
N TRP A 8 28.61 -3.54 0.58
CA TRP A 8 29.13 -4.85 0.19
C TRP A 8 29.09 -5.12 -1.32
N ARG A 9 28.15 -4.52 -2.07
CA ARG A 9 28.11 -4.61 -3.54
C ARG A 9 29.13 -3.71 -4.23
N LYS A 10 29.40 -2.52 -3.69
CA LYS A 10 30.44 -1.64 -4.27
C LYS A 10 31.86 -2.03 -3.86
N ASN A 11 32.02 -2.70 -2.72
CA ASN A 11 33.29 -3.23 -2.24
C ASN A 11 34.06 -4.08 -3.27
N PRO A 12 33.46 -5.10 -3.90
CA PRO A 12 34.14 -5.91 -4.91
C PRO A 12 34.19 -5.26 -6.30
N VAL A 13 33.29 -4.32 -6.64
CA VAL A 13 33.18 -3.78 -8.01
C VAL A 13 34.10 -2.58 -8.26
N VAL A 14 34.31 -1.70 -7.28
CA VAL A 14 35.10 -0.45 -7.47
C VAL A 14 36.03 -0.16 -6.30
N PHE A 15 35.81 -0.81 -5.16
CA PHE A 15 36.51 -0.50 -3.93
C PHE A 15 37.79 -1.32 -3.83
N LYS A 16 38.91 -0.75 -4.28
CA LYS A 16 40.19 -1.17 -3.73
C LYS A 16 40.12 -0.84 -2.23
N GLN A 17 40.20 -1.83 -1.34
CA GLN A 17 40.19 -1.63 0.12
C GLN A 17 41.48 -0.93 0.60
N GLY A 18 41.78 0.25 0.07
CA GLY A 18 42.92 1.08 0.43
C GLY A 18 42.49 2.42 1.02
N GLN A 19 43.46 3.21 1.45
CA GLN A 19 43.28 4.56 2.00
C GLN A 19 43.02 5.65 0.94
N GLY A 20 42.69 5.27 -0.30
CA GLY A 20 42.46 6.22 -1.39
C GLY A 20 41.24 7.12 -1.16
N MET A 21 41.31 8.37 -1.64
CA MET A 21 40.22 9.34 -1.48
C MET A 21 38.90 8.86 -2.09
N PHE A 22 38.93 8.04 -3.15
CA PHE A 22 37.73 7.42 -3.73
C PHE A 22 36.99 6.52 -2.74
N SER A 23 37.71 5.62 -2.06
CA SER A 23 37.09 4.73 -1.06
C SER A 23 36.55 5.55 0.10
N HIS A 24 37.28 6.56 0.56
CA HIS A 24 36.84 7.49 1.62
C HIS A 24 35.55 8.23 1.24
N GLN A 25 35.49 8.81 0.04
CA GLN A 25 34.31 9.53 -0.44
C GLN A 25 33.11 8.58 -0.57
N LEU A 26 33.32 7.39 -1.12
CA LEU A 26 32.27 6.39 -1.29
C LEU A 26 31.70 5.89 0.05
N LYS A 27 32.52 5.72 1.11
CA LYS A 27 32.00 5.37 2.46
C LYS A 27 30.94 6.36 2.92
N ARG A 28 31.18 7.66 2.69
CA ARG A 28 30.26 8.73 3.10
C ARG A 28 29.04 8.81 2.18
N LEU A 29 29.25 8.75 0.87
CA LEU A 29 28.16 8.86 -0.11
C LEU A 29 27.16 7.69 -0.01
N LEU A 30 27.64 6.48 0.30
CA LEU A 30 26.80 5.29 0.43
C LEU A 30 25.92 5.28 1.70
N GLN A 31 26.17 6.19 2.63
CA GLN A 31 25.29 6.38 3.79
C GLN A 31 24.00 7.12 3.41
N LYS A 32 23.94 7.76 2.23
CA LYS A 32 22.73 8.41 1.74
C LYS A 32 21.62 7.36 1.57
N LYS A 33 20.46 7.61 2.19
CA LYS A 33 19.27 6.76 2.06
C LYS A 33 18.71 6.88 0.64
N SER A 34 18.42 5.75 0.00
CA SER A 34 17.69 5.73 -1.26
C SER A 34 16.20 6.01 -1.02
N ILE A 35 15.50 6.44 -2.06
CA ILE A 35 14.05 6.52 -2.01
C ILE A 35 13.47 5.13 -1.70
N HIS A 36 12.48 5.08 -0.81
CA HIS A 36 11.71 3.88 -0.52
C HIS A 36 10.32 4.04 -1.11
N ARG A 37 9.86 3.02 -1.82
CA ARG A 37 8.49 2.88 -2.30
C ARG A 37 8.07 1.44 -2.06
N TYR A 38 6.91 1.24 -1.45
CA TYR A 38 6.33 -0.08 -1.30
C TYR A 38 5.67 -0.48 -2.62
N ASN A 39 6.33 -1.34 -3.39
CA ASN A 39 5.77 -1.87 -4.63
C ASN A 39 5.03 -3.17 -4.27
N TRP A 40 3.78 -3.28 -4.70
CA TRP A 40 2.99 -4.50 -4.46
C TRP A 40 3.49 -5.65 -5.31
N ASP A 41 3.35 -6.87 -4.79
CA ASP A 41 3.77 -8.06 -5.51
C ASP A 41 2.91 -8.20 -6.79
N PRO A 42 3.53 -8.42 -7.96
CA PRO A 42 2.77 -8.63 -9.18
C PRO A 42 2.02 -9.96 -9.11
N LEU A 43 0.89 -10.05 -9.83
CA LEU A 43 0.07 -11.25 -9.91
C LEU A 43 0.10 -11.82 -11.34
N PRO A 44 1.21 -12.46 -11.75
CA PRO A 44 1.36 -12.93 -13.13
C PRO A 44 0.42 -14.09 -13.48
N MET A 45 0.09 -14.94 -12.50
CA MET A 45 -0.81 -16.08 -12.69
C MET A 45 -2.26 -15.66 -12.92
N TYR A 46 -2.72 -14.64 -12.21
CA TYR A 46 -4.11 -14.19 -12.21
C TYR A 46 -4.14 -12.68 -12.45
N ASP A 47 -4.00 -12.23 -13.70
CA ASP A 47 -4.09 -10.80 -14.03
C ASP A 47 -5.54 -10.30 -13.84
N PRO A 48 -5.82 -9.41 -12.86
CA PRO A 48 -7.18 -8.93 -12.59
C PRO A 48 -7.84 -8.32 -13.82
N ARG A 49 -7.07 -7.64 -14.67
CA ARG A 49 -7.58 -6.92 -15.84
C ARG A 49 -8.15 -7.83 -16.91
N LYS A 50 -7.68 -9.09 -16.96
CA LYS A 50 -8.20 -10.08 -17.91
C LYS A 50 -9.60 -10.56 -17.52
N LEU A 51 -9.98 -10.44 -16.25
CA LEU A 51 -11.26 -10.93 -15.73
C LEU A 51 -12.41 -9.92 -15.91
N VAL A 52 -12.13 -8.71 -16.41
CA VAL A 52 -13.17 -7.72 -16.76
C VAL A 52 -14.16 -8.30 -17.79
N HIS A 53 -13.65 -9.15 -18.69
CA HIS A 53 -14.38 -9.81 -19.75
C HIS A 53 -14.98 -11.17 -19.34
N ALA A 54 -14.70 -11.63 -18.11
CA ALA A 54 -15.18 -12.91 -17.61
C ALA A 54 -16.61 -12.80 -17.09
N ASN A 55 -17.37 -13.90 -17.20
CA ASN A 55 -18.72 -14.01 -16.67
C ASN A 55 -19.72 -13.00 -17.29
N ARG A 56 -19.50 -12.60 -18.56
CA ARG A 56 -20.38 -11.71 -19.32
C ARG A 56 -21.07 -12.44 -20.45
N ARG A 57 -22.28 -11.99 -20.82
CA ARG A 57 -23.00 -12.49 -22.00
C ARG A 57 -22.49 -11.77 -23.24
N VAL A 58 -22.44 -12.49 -24.36
CA VAL A 58 -22.10 -11.93 -25.67
C VAL A 58 -23.37 -11.81 -26.49
N ASP A 59 -23.56 -10.67 -27.12
CA ASP A 59 -24.63 -10.47 -28.09
C ASP A 59 -24.30 -11.19 -29.41
N THR A 60 -25.24 -12.00 -29.91
CA THR A 60 -25.04 -12.82 -31.11
C THR A 60 -25.05 -12.02 -32.41
N GLU A 61 -25.60 -10.80 -32.40
CA GLU A 61 -25.64 -9.94 -33.57
C GLU A 61 -24.33 -9.17 -33.74
N THR A 62 -23.86 -8.52 -32.68
CA THR A 62 -22.66 -7.67 -32.71
C THR A 62 -21.37 -8.40 -32.36
N TRP A 63 -21.46 -9.60 -31.78
CA TRP A 63 -20.33 -10.34 -31.20
C TRP A 63 -19.56 -9.55 -30.12
N GLN A 64 -20.25 -8.62 -29.46
CA GLN A 64 -19.72 -7.81 -28.37
C GLN A 64 -20.32 -8.21 -27.03
N GLU A 65 -19.61 -7.89 -25.96
CA GLU A 65 -20.13 -8.07 -24.61
C GLU A 65 -21.37 -7.21 -24.40
N LYS A 66 -22.43 -7.85 -23.89
CA LYS A 66 -23.64 -7.16 -23.51
C LYS A 66 -23.40 -6.48 -22.15
N TYR A 67 -23.77 -5.20 -22.07
CA TYR A 67 -23.82 -4.47 -20.81
C TYR A 67 -24.77 -5.19 -19.83
N ASP A 68 -24.26 -5.48 -18.62
CA ASP A 68 -25.02 -6.10 -17.53
C ASP A 68 -24.87 -5.24 -16.26
N PRO A 69 -25.90 -4.46 -15.89
CA PRO A 69 -25.83 -3.61 -14.70
C PRO A 69 -25.68 -4.42 -13.40
N HIS A 70 -26.16 -5.66 -13.35
CA HIS A 70 -26.01 -6.52 -12.17
C HIS A 70 -24.59 -7.05 -12.03
N TRP A 71 -23.89 -7.24 -13.16
CA TRP A 71 -22.46 -7.59 -13.14
C TRP A 71 -21.64 -6.41 -12.61
N ASP A 72 -21.93 -5.19 -13.06
CA ASP A 72 -21.19 -3.99 -12.62
C ASP A 72 -21.44 -3.70 -11.14
N GLU A 73 -22.68 -3.82 -10.66
CA GLU A 73 -23.02 -3.58 -9.26
C GLU A 73 -22.37 -4.60 -8.31
N ARG A 74 -22.31 -5.88 -8.72
CA ARG A 74 -21.75 -6.93 -7.88
C ARG A 74 -20.22 -7.01 -7.94
N ALA A 75 -19.57 -6.36 -8.90
CA ALA A 75 -18.14 -6.53 -9.14
C ALA A 75 -17.29 -6.18 -7.91
N HIS A 76 -16.33 -7.05 -7.59
CA HIS A 76 -15.32 -6.75 -6.57
C HIS A 76 -14.22 -5.88 -7.17
N LEU A 77 -13.91 -4.76 -6.51
CA LEU A 77 -12.91 -3.80 -6.99
C LEU A 77 -11.54 -4.15 -6.40
N VAL A 78 -10.72 -4.88 -7.18
CA VAL A 78 -9.36 -5.24 -6.78
C VAL A 78 -8.46 -4.01 -6.88
N PRO A 79 -7.75 -3.61 -5.80
CA PRO A 79 -6.91 -2.43 -5.81
C PRO A 79 -5.60 -2.64 -6.60
N ASP A 80 -5.16 -1.60 -7.31
CA ASP A 80 -3.88 -1.61 -8.04
C ASP A 80 -3.18 -0.24 -8.01
N GLN A 81 -1.85 -0.22 -7.96
CA GLN A 81 -1.09 1.03 -7.88
C GLN A 81 -1.08 1.82 -9.19
N VAL A 82 -1.23 1.15 -10.34
CA VAL A 82 -1.19 1.75 -11.67
C VAL A 82 -2.60 2.07 -12.16
N TYR A 83 -3.53 1.14 -11.96
CA TYR A 83 -4.91 1.24 -12.47
C TYR A 83 -5.93 1.76 -11.45
N HIS A 84 -5.49 2.11 -10.25
CA HIS A 84 -6.32 2.45 -9.07
C HIS A 84 -7.15 1.27 -8.57
N HIS A 85 -8.00 0.70 -9.42
CA HIS A 85 -8.84 -0.45 -9.13
C HIS A 85 -9.27 -1.15 -10.44
N VAL A 86 -9.55 -2.44 -10.35
CA VAL A 86 -10.01 -3.26 -11.48
C VAL A 86 -11.26 -4.05 -11.07
N PRO A 87 -12.37 -3.97 -11.81
CA PRO A 87 -13.56 -4.74 -11.51
C PRO A 87 -13.35 -6.21 -11.89
N VAL A 88 -13.61 -7.10 -10.94
CA VAL A 88 -13.49 -8.56 -11.10
C VAL A 88 -14.79 -9.21 -10.62
N PRO A 89 -15.28 -10.27 -11.29
CA PRO A 89 -16.44 -11.01 -10.80
C PRO A 89 -16.19 -11.56 -9.37
N PRO A 90 -17.19 -11.49 -8.46
CA PRO A 90 -17.02 -11.91 -7.06
C PRO A 90 -16.56 -13.35 -6.87
N GLU A 91 -16.82 -14.20 -7.85
CA GLU A 91 -16.42 -15.61 -7.84
C GLU A 91 -14.90 -15.81 -7.84
N TYR A 92 -14.12 -14.81 -8.28
CA TYR A 92 -12.65 -14.88 -8.37
C TYR A 92 -11.94 -13.96 -7.38
N LYS A 93 -12.67 -13.27 -6.49
CA LYS A 93 -12.09 -12.29 -5.55
C LYS A 93 -11.13 -12.93 -4.55
N ASP A 94 -11.35 -14.21 -4.25
CA ASP A 94 -10.58 -14.99 -3.30
C ASP A 94 -9.11 -15.05 -3.71
N ALA A 95 -8.77 -15.19 -4.98
CA ALA A 95 -7.38 -15.17 -5.47
C ALA A 95 -6.64 -13.85 -5.19
N TYR A 96 -7.37 -12.77 -4.90
CA TYR A 96 -6.84 -11.41 -4.70
C TYR A 96 -6.79 -10.96 -3.24
N TRP A 97 -7.08 -11.86 -2.29
CA TRP A 97 -7.11 -11.55 -0.85
C TRP A 97 -5.83 -10.87 -0.33
N TRP A 98 -4.66 -11.33 -0.80
CA TRP A 98 -3.38 -10.76 -0.37
C TRP A 98 -3.17 -9.35 -0.91
N ARG A 99 -3.67 -9.07 -2.12
CA ARG A 99 -3.64 -7.74 -2.71
C ARG A 99 -4.49 -6.77 -1.91
N ASP A 100 -5.67 -7.20 -1.44
CA ASP A 100 -6.51 -6.40 -0.56
C ASP A 100 -5.80 -6.06 0.76
N LEU A 101 -5.09 -7.01 1.37
CA LEU A 101 -4.28 -6.75 2.57
C LEU A 101 -3.11 -5.79 2.29
N GLN A 102 -2.40 -5.96 1.17
CA GLN A 102 -1.31 -5.06 0.77
C GLN A 102 -1.80 -3.63 0.55
N ALA A 103 -2.99 -3.46 -0.02
CA ALA A 103 -3.58 -2.15 -0.25
C ALA A 103 -4.10 -1.48 1.03
N ARG A 104 -4.69 -2.26 1.94
CA ARG A 104 -5.19 -1.77 3.23
C ARG A 104 -4.07 -1.39 4.19
N ARG A 105 -2.96 -2.12 4.15
CA ARG A 105 -1.76 -1.85 4.94
C ARG A 105 -1.17 -0.48 4.59
N VAL A 106 -0.53 0.16 5.57
CA VAL A 106 0.25 1.38 5.34
C VAL A 106 1.43 1.10 4.37
N GLN A 107 1.61 1.96 3.38
CA GLN A 107 2.66 1.81 2.33
C GLN A 107 4.06 2.22 2.82
N CYS A 108 4.38 1.88 4.06
CA CYS A 108 5.69 2.09 4.68
C CYS A 108 6.05 0.93 5.61
N PRO A 109 7.34 0.75 5.95
CA PRO A 109 7.76 -0.18 6.99
C PRO A 109 7.10 0.18 8.34
N VAL A 110 6.58 -0.83 9.05
CA VAL A 110 5.89 -0.64 10.34
C VAL A 110 6.80 0.02 11.37
N GLU A 111 8.09 -0.31 11.35
CA GLU A 111 9.09 0.28 12.26
C GLU A 111 9.09 1.82 12.22
N TRP A 112 8.84 2.43 11.05
CA TRP A 112 8.87 3.89 10.89
C TRP A 112 7.70 4.60 11.59
N VAL A 113 6.57 3.90 11.72
CA VAL A 113 5.33 4.40 12.37
C VAL A 113 5.04 3.70 13.71
N SER A 114 5.92 2.81 14.14
CA SER A 114 5.77 1.99 15.35
C SER A 114 5.59 2.82 16.63
N HIS A 115 6.14 4.04 16.66
CA HIS A 115 5.97 5.00 17.76
C HIS A 115 4.50 5.29 18.09
N ARG A 116 3.58 5.14 17.12
CA ARG A 116 2.12 5.27 17.30
C ARG A 116 1.50 4.16 18.14
N MET A 117 2.11 2.98 18.17
CA MET A 117 1.61 1.85 18.97
C MET A 117 2.12 1.87 20.41
N TYR A 118 3.27 2.50 20.68
CA TYR A 118 3.91 2.38 21.99
C TYR A 118 3.36 3.38 23.01
N ASN A 119 2.84 4.53 22.57
CA ASN A 119 2.24 5.51 23.47
C ASN A 119 0.73 5.24 23.70
N LYS A 120 0.17 5.67 24.84
CA LYS A 120 -1.25 5.44 25.17
C LYS A 120 -2.20 6.31 24.34
N GLY A 121 -1.83 7.56 24.06
CA GLY A 121 -2.67 8.51 23.34
C GLY A 121 -2.96 8.08 21.91
N ASP A 122 -1.92 7.76 21.14
CA ASP A 122 -2.07 7.31 19.77
C ASP A 122 -2.73 5.93 19.71
N ARG A 123 -2.50 5.03 20.68
CA ARG A 123 -3.24 3.75 20.74
C ARG A 123 -4.76 3.92 20.80
N GLN A 124 -5.24 5.01 21.39
CA GLN A 124 -6.67 5.31 21.44
C GLN A 124 -7.14 6.05 20.17
N ARG A 125 -6.29 6.93 19.63
CA ARG A 125 -6.62 7.83 18.52
C ARG A 125 -6.35 7.27 17.12
N TYR A 126 -5.57 6.21 16.99
CA TYR A 126 -5.25 5.58 15.71
C TYR A 126 -5.94 4.23 15.55
N ASP A 127 -6.19 3.86 14.30
CA ASP A 127 -6.66 2.55 13.88
C ASP A 127 -5.48 1.67 13.43
N PHE A 128 -5.47 0.42 13.90
CA PHE A 128 -4.44 -0.57 13.62
C PHE A 128 -4.96 -1.76 12.81
N GLN A 129 -6.20 -1.70 12.31
CA GLN A 129 -6.75 -2.71 11.42
C GLN A 129 -5.85 -2.90 10.18
N ASP A 130 -5.55 -4.16 9.83
CA ASP A 130 -4.73 -4.57 8.69
C ASP A 130 -3.38 -3.82 8.58
N LEU A 131 -2.82 -3.36 9.71
CA LEU A 131 -1.59 -2.55 9.76
C LEU A 131 -1.70 -1.22 8.99
N ALA A 132 -2.89 -0.57 8.99
CA ALA A 132 -3.12 0.68 8.26
C ALA A 132 -2.62 1.96 8.97
N PHE A 133 -2.51 1.97 10.31
CA PHE A 133 -2.05 3.13 11.11
C PHE A 133 -2.71 4.46 10.75
N ARG A 134 -4.04 4.44 10.51
CA ARG A 134 -4.80 5.63 10.11
C ARG A 134 -5.33 6.33 11.36
N LYS A 135 -5.16 7.65 11.46
CA LYS A 135 -5.72 8.43 12.56
C LYS A 135 -7.25 8.34 12.47
N LYS A 136 -7.92 7.99 13.57
CA LYS A 136 -9.36 8.06 13.69
C LYS A 136 -9.78 9.53 13.76
N PHE A 137 -11.08 9.77 13.61
CA PHE A 137 -11.63 11.10 13.83
C PHE A 137 -11.36 11.59 15.26
N GLU A 138 -11.02 12.86 15.39
CA GLU A 138 -10.81 13.54 16.66
C GLU A 138 -11.43 14.93 16.52
N TYR A 139 -12.42 15.23 17.37
CA TYR A 139 -13.04 16.55 17.40
C TYR A 139 -12.00 17.63 17.69
N SER A 140 -12.18 18.79 17.08
CA SER A 140 -11.43 19.98 17.45
C SER A 140 -11.79 20.41 18.88
N TYR A 141 -10.90 21.17 19.53
CA TYR A 141 -11.17 21.68 20.87
C TYR A 141 -12.42 22.57 20.92
N GLU A 142 -12.67 23.37 19.89
CA GLU A 142 -13.84 24.25 19.80
C GLU A 142 -15.14 23.44 19.75
N GLU A 143 -15.18 22.38 18.93
CA GLU A 143 -16.34 21.48 18.86
C GLU A 143 -16.59 20.77 20.19
N VAL A 144 -15.54 20.32 20.88
CA VAL A 144 -15.69 19.67 22.20
C VAL A 144 -16.26 20.65 23.22
N VAL A 145 -15.75 21.88 23.26
CA VAL A 145 -16.23 22.93 24.18
C VAL A 145 -17.68 23.29 23.88
N GLN A 146 -18.03 23.41 22.59
CA GLN A 146 -19.39 23.73 22.18
C GLN A 146 -20.35 22.59 22.55
N ASN A 147 -19.99 21.34 22.25
CA ASN A 147 -20.79 20.16 22.61
C ASN A 147 -21.00 20.05 24.13
N ALA A 148 -19.98 20.33 24.94
CA ALA A 148 -20.10 20.34 26.40
C ALA A 148 -21.06 21.43 26.90
N LYS A 149 -20.96 22.64 26.35
CA LYS A 149 -21.90 23.74 26.64
C LYS A 149 -23.34 23.36 26.28
N ASP A 150 -23.54 22.74 25.12
CA ASP A 150 -24.85 22.34 24.64
C ASP A 150 -25.45 21.20 25.49
N MET A 151 -24.61 20.31 26.02
CA MET A 151 -25.00 19.24 26.95
C MET A 151 -25.23 19.72 28.39
N ARG A 152 -24.96 20.99 28.70
CA ARG A 152 -25.16 21.60 30.03
C ARG A 152 -24.45 20.87 31.18
N SER A 153 -23.28 20.30 30.91
CA SER A 153 -22.41 19.61 31.89
C SER A 153 -21.06 20.31 32.05
#